data_AF-A0AAP3AM57-F1
#
_entry.id   AF-A0AAP3AM57-F1
#
_cell.length_a   1.000
_cell.length_b   1.000
_cell.length_c   1.000
_cell.angle_alpha   90.00
_cell.angle_beta   90.00
_cell.angle_gamma   90.00
#
_symmetry.space_group_name_H-M   'P 1'
#
loop_
_entity.id
_entity.type
_entity.pdbx_description
1 polymer ?
#
loop_
_entity_poly.entity_id
_entity_poly.type
_entity_poly.pdbx_seq_one_letter_code
_entity_poly.pdbx_strand_id
1 'polypeptide(L)' 'MQGVNEQGKEVINFQITMFLGILVSIPLCFILIGFLFISIIVLLMIIVPIIQAIKSKDNQTVRYPLTIRFF' A
#
# COMPACT_ATOMS: atom_id res chain seq x y z
N MET A 1 -6.65 -12.08 20.74
CA MET A 1 -5.82 -11.01 20.10
C MET A 1 -5.38 -11.43 18.69
N GLN A 2 -6.27 -11.98 17.85
CA GLN A 2 -5.86 -12.53 16.54
C GLN A 2 -5.84 -11.47 15.41
N GLY A 3 -6.76 -10.48 15.44
CA GLY A 3 -6.86 -9.48 14.37
C GLY A 3 -5.63 -8.57 14.19
N VAL A 4 -4.82 -8.34 15.23
CA VAL A 4 -3.59 -7.49 15.12
C VAL A 4 -2.54 -8.16 14.24
N ASN A 5 -2.44 -9.49 14.29
CA ASN A 5 -1.45 -10.24 13.52
C ASN A 5 -1.79 -10.26 12.03
N GLU A 6 -3.07 -10.48 11.68
CA GLU A 6 -3.52 -10.37 10.28
C GLU A 6 -3.37 -8.94 9.75
N GLN A 7 -3.79 -7.93 10.52
CA GLN A 7 -3.69 -6.52 10.11
C GLN A 7 -2.22 -6.10 9.92
N GLY A 8 -1.32 -6.55 10.80
CA GLY A 8 0.12 -6.29 10.69
C GLY A 8 0.74 -6.90 9.44
N LYS A 9 0.39 -8.14 9.09
CA LYS A 9 0.85 -8.78 7.84
C LYS A 9 0.37 -8.03 6.60
N GLU A 10 -0.88 -7.58 6.59
CA GLU A 10 -1.42 -6.81 5.46
C GLU A 10 -0.72 -5.46 5.29
N VAL A 11 -0.44 -4.74 6.37
CA VAL A 11 0.33 -3.48 6.34
C VAL A 11 1.71 -3.70 5.72
N ILE A 12 2.41 -4.76 6.14
CA ILE A 12 3.75 -5.09 5.62
C ILE A 12 3.68 -5.45 4.13
N ASN A 13 2.72 -6.28 3.72
CA ASN A 13 2.53 -6.63 2.31
C ASN A 13 2.25 -5.37 1.45
N PHE A 14 1.47 -4.42 1.96
CA PHE A 14 1.17 -3.16 1.27
C PHE A 14 2.42 -2.30 1.13
N GLN A 15 3.21 -2.19 2.20
CA GLN A 15 4.46 -1.44 2.19
C GLN A 15 5.48 -2.04 1.19
N ILE A 16 5.59 -3.37 1.14
CA ILE A 16 6.43 -4.09 0.17
C ILE A 16 5.93 -3.84 -1.26
N THR A 17 4.63 -3.90 -1.49
CA THR A 17 4.05 -3.67 -2.82
C THR A 17 4.33 -2.24 -3.30
N MET A 18 4.18 -1.23 -2.43
CA MET A 18 4.52 0.15 -2.75
C MET A 18 6.02 0.35 -2.99
N PHE A 19 6.87 -0.29 -2.18
CA PHE A 19 8.31 -0.23 -2.36
C PHE A 19 8.73 -0.81 -3.72
N LEU A 20 8.18 -1.96 -4.11
CA LEU A 20 8.37 -2.53 -5.44
C LEU A 20 7.86 -1.60 -6.55
N GLY A 21 6.70 -0.96 -6.36
CA GLY A 21 6.18 0.03 -7.30
C GLY A 21 7.14 1.19 -7.52
N ILE A 22 7.77 1.71 -6.45
CA ILE A 22 8.80 2.76 -6.55
C ILE A 22 10.03 2.22 -7.29
N LEU A 23 10.47 1.00 -6.96
CA LEU A 23 11.63 0.37 -7.57
C LEU A 23 11.46 0.20 -9.09
N VAL A 24 10.26 -0.19 -9.54
CA VAL A 24 9.87 -0.25 -10.96
C VAL A 24 9.71 1.14 -11.59
N SER A 25 9.38 2.16 -10.79
CA SER A 25 9.28 3.54 -11.26
C SER A 25 10.64 4.18 -11.55
N ILE A 26 11.73 3.69 -10.95
CA ILE A 26 13.10 4.19 -11.19
C ILE A 26 13.50 4.13 -12.68
N PRO A 27 13.42 2.96 -13.37
CA PRO A 27 13.69 2.91 -14.81
C PRO A 27 12.63 3.67 -15.64
N LEU A 28 11.37 3.73 -15.19
CA LEU A 28 10.30 4.50 -15.84
C LEU A 28 10.54 6.02 -15.76
N CYS A 29 11.36 6.49 -14.82
CA CYS A 29 11.71 7.91 -14.68
C CYS A 29 12.50 8.43 -15.90
N PHE A 30 13.21 7.56 -16.64
CA PHE A 30 13.86 7.93 -17.90
C PHE A 30 12.88 8.39 -18.99
N ILE A 31 11.59 8.05 -18.86
CA ILE A 31 10.53 8.37 -19.83
C ILE A 31 9.68 9.57 -19.35
N LEU A 32 10.08 10.29 -18.29
CA LEU A 32 9.26 11.29 -17.53
C LEU A 32 7.95 10.73 -16.92
N ILE A 33 7.49 9.54 -17.32
CA ILE A 33 6.30 8.87 -16.77
C ILE A 33 6.49 8.47 -15.29
N GLY A 34 7.73 8.19 -14.89
CA GLY A 34 8.05 7.77 -13.52
C GLY A 34 7.64 8.79 -12.46
N PHE A 35 7.66 10.09 -12.78
CA PHE A 35 7.28 11.14 -11.83
C PHE A 35 5.77 11.09 -11.49
N LEU A 36 4.93 10.82 -12.49
CA LEU A 36 3.50 10.65 -12.30
C LEU A 36 3.20 9.37 -11.50
N PHE A 37 3.92 8.29 -11.79
CA PHE A 37 3.75 7.00 -11.13
C PHE A 37 4.14 7.07 -9.63
N ILE A 38 5.26 7.73 -9.32
CA ILE A 38 5.69 7.98 -7.94
C ILE A 38 4.66 8.82 -7.19
N SER A 39 4.11 9.86 -7.82
CA SER A 39 3.08 10.71 -7.21
C SER A 39 1.83 9.90 -6.82
N ILE A 40 1.37 9.02 -7.71
CA ILE A 40 0.24 8.12 -7.45
C ILE A 40 0.55 7.15 -6.30
N ILE A 41 1.75 6.55 -6.29
CA ILE A 41 2.18 5.64 -5.23
C ILE A 41 2.18 6.34 -3.86
N VAL A 42 2.77 7.54 -3.77
CA VAL A 42 2.81 8.32 -2.53
C VAL A 42 1.39 8.66 -2.06
N LEU A 43 0.50 9.03 -2.98
CA LEU A 43 -0.90 9.33 -2.66
C LEU A 43 -1.60 8.11 -2.04
N LEU A 44 -1.50 6.96 -2.70
CA LEU A 44 -2.08 5.71 -2.22
C LEU A 44 -1.46 5.27 -0.88
N MET A 45 -0.15 5.49 -0.69
CA MET A 45 0.56 5.17 0.55
C MET A 45 0.02 5.95 1.76
N ILE A 46 -0.60 7.12 1.54
CA ILE A 46 -1.25 7.93 2.58
C ILE A 46 -2.74 7.59 2.69
N ILE A 47 -3.46 7.54 1.56
CA ILE A 47 -4.92 7.37 1.54
C ILE A 47 -5.35 6.00 2.08
N VAL A 48 -4.66 4.94 1.66
CA VAL A 48 -5.07 3.57 1.98
C VAL A 48 -4.98 3.27 3.49
N PRO A 49 -3.87 3.60 4.20
CA PRO A 49 -3.81 3.44 5.66
C PRO A 49 -4.87 4.25 6.40
N ILE A 50 -5.23 5.45 5.92
CA ILE A 50 -6.28 6.27 6.52
C ILE A 50 -7.64 5.57 6.43
N ILE A 51 -7.99 5.05 5.25
CA ILE A 51 -9.24 4.30 5.05
C ILE A 51 -9.26 3.06 5.96
N GLN A 52 -8.14 2.35 6.06
CA GLN A 52 -7.99 1.17 6.89
C GLN A 52 -8.12 1.47 8.38
N ALA A 53 -7.51 2.56 8.85
CA ALA A 53 -7.63 3.01 10.23
C ALA A 53 -9.08 3.39 10.59
N ILE A 54 -9.80 4.04 9.67
CA ILE A 54 -11.21 4.39 9.86
C ILE A 54 -12.08 3.12 9.89
N LYS A 55 -11.88 2.19 8.95
CA LYS A 55 -12.71 0.97 8.88
C LYS A 55 -12.38 -0.07 9.95
N SER A 56 -11.14 -0.10 10.43
CA SER A 56 -10.75 -0.92 11.59
C SER A 56 -11.47 -0.49 12.87
N LYS A 57 -11.87 0.79 12.98
CA LYS A 57 -12.72 1.24 14.10
C LYS A 57 -14.15 0.70 14.01
N ASP A 58 -14.60 0.34 12.81
CA ASP A 58 -15.95 -0.15 12.53
C ASP A 58 -16.03 -1.69 12.56
N ASN A 59 -14.99 -2.37 13.07
CA ASN A 59 -14.80 -3.84 13.04
C ASN A 59 -14.87 -4.47 11.65
N GLN A 60 -14.76 -3.68 10.58
CA GLN A 60 -14.75 -4.20 9.22
C GLN A 60 -13.30 -4.46 8.80
N THR A 61 -12.97 -5.72 8.55
CA THR A 61 -11.71 -6.10 7.89
C THR A 61 -11.75 -5.69 6.44
N VAL A 62 -11.36 -4.45 6.17
CA VAL A 62 -11.09 -4.03 4.80
C VAL A 62 -9.68 -4.46 4.45
N ARG A 63 -9.54 -5.06 3.28
CA ARG A 63 -8.27 -5.55 2.77
C ARG A 63 -7.63 -4.43 1.98
N TYR A 64 -6.32 -4.25 2.14
CA TYR A 64 -5.60 -3.17 1.46
C TYR A 64 -5.76 -3.36 -0.06
N PRO A 65 -6.48 -2.46 -0.76
CA PRO A 65 -6.58 -2.51 -2.21
C PRO A 65 -5.17 -2.36 -2.80
N LEU A 66 -4.89 -3.08 -3.90
CA LEU A 66 -3.58 -3.08 -4.58
C LEU A 66 -2.42 -3.69 -3.77
N THR A 67 -2.70 -4.65 -2.89
CA THR A 67 -1.64 -5.34 -2.13
C THR A 67 -1.36 -6.71 -2.70
N ILE A 68 -0.11 -6.95 -3.09
CA ILE A 68 0.37 -8.31 -3.40
C ILE A 68 0.60 -9.01 -2.06
N ARG A 69 -0.15 -10.09 -1.82
CA ARG A 69 -0.01 -10.92 -0.63
C ARG A 69 1.23 -11.79 -0.77
N PHE A 70 2.32 -11.37 -0.14
CA PHE A 70 3.51 -12.21 0.00
C PHE A 70 3.39 -13.18 1.19
N PHE A 71 2.61 -12.82 2.21
CA PHE A 71 2.37 -13.59 3.43
C PHE A 71 0.91 -13.54 3.90
#